data_AF-L0F6X4-F1
#
_entry.id   AF-L0F6X4-F1
#
_cell.length_a   1.000
_cell.length_b   1.000
_cell.length_c   1.000
_cell.angle_alpha   90.00
_cell.angle_beta   90.00
_cell.angle_gamma   90.00
#
_symmetry.space_group_name_H-M   'P 1'
#
loop_
_entity.id
_entity.type
_entity.pdbx_description
1 polymer ?
#
loop_
_entity_poly.entity_id
_entity_poly.type
_entity_poly.pdbx_seq_one_letter_code
_entity_poly.pdbx_strand_id
1 'polypeptide(L)'
;MEIDYNLVQRAQMLLTLDHPLSQVRDILLCEGYPQDQVVELIDATEEVLNYLVPPEYDENKIGIDIMRPGEKTEGRKPGVDILIDKHSGKLSLMTPQYQETWKVANEVRKAIRHQRSVGRYYH
;
A
#
# COMPACT_ATOMS: atom_id res chain seq x y z
N MET A 1 3.16 -14.34 -14.68
CA MET A 1 3.76 -15.53 -14.04
C MET A 1 2.68 -16.09 -13.13
N GLU A 2 2.45 -17.40 -13.13
CA GLU A 2 1.54 -18.01 -12.15
C GLU A 2 2.36 -18.34 -10.91
N ILE A 3 2.02 -17.75 -9.77
CA ILE A 3 2.69 -18.02 -8.48
C ILE A 3 2.41 -19.46 -8.07
N ASP A 4 3.45 -20.19 -7.65
CA ASP A 4 3.32 -21.57 -7.16
C ASP A 4 2.38 -21.62 -5.94
N TYR A 5 1.34 -22.44 -6.02
CA TYR A 5 0.39 -22.65 -4.92
C TYR A 5 1.07 -23.13 -3.64
N ASN A 6 2.10 -23.98 -3.75
CA ASN A 6 2.82 -24.51 -2.59
C ASN A 6 3.60 -23.40 -1.87
N LEU A 7 4.17 -22.45 -2.62
CA LEU A 7 4.83 -21.27 -2.08
C LEU A 7 3.86 -20.43 -1.25
N VAL A 8 2.65 -20.17 -1.80
CA VAL A 8 1.61 -19.41 -1.10
C VAL A 8 1.19 -20.12 0.19
N GLN A 9 0.91 -21.42 0.12
CA GLN A 9 0.48 -22.20 1.28
C GLN A 9 1.56 -22.23 2.36
N ARG A 10 2.83 -22.37 1.96
CA ARG A 10 3.95 -22.36 2.89
C ARG A 10 4.13 -21.01 3.57
N ALA A 11 4.04 -19.91 2.82
CA ALA A 11 4.10 -18.56 3.36
C ALA A 11 2.95 -18.29 4.34
N GLN A 12 1.72 -18.69 4.01
CA GLN A 12 0.56 -18.58 4.91
C GLN A 12 0.80 -19.32 6.22
N MET A 13 1.31 -20.55 6.16
CA MET A 13 1.61 -21.32 7.36
C MET A 13 2.65 -20.61 8.25
N LEU A 14 3.72 -20.09 7.66
CA LEU A 14 4.75 -19.35 8.41
C LEU A 14 4.19 -18.08 9.07
N LEU A 15 3.36 -17.34 8.35
CA LEU A 15 2.69 -16.14 8.85
C LEU A 15 1.71 -16.48 10.00
N THR A 16 0.99 -17.61 9.93
CA THR A 16 0.12 -18.06 11.03
C THR A 16 0.88 -18.55 12.27
N LEU A 17 2.17 -18.81 12.13
CA LEU A 17 3.09 -19.14 13.23
C LEU A 17 3.83 -17.89 13.73
N ASP A 18 3.30 -16.70 13.47
CA ASP A 18 3.83 -15.40 13.90
C ASP A 18 5.27 -15.09 13.44
N HIS A 19 5.72 -15.69 12.33
CA HIS A 19 7.01 -15.30 11.74
C HIS A 19 6.88 -13.93 11.05
N PRO A 20 7.78 -12.96 11.32
CA PRO A 20 7.79 -11.69 10.61
C PRO A 20 8.10 -11.91 9.12
N LEU A 21 7.57 -11.05 8.23
CA LEU A 21 7.73 -11.19 6.78
C LEU A 21 9.19 -11.33 6.32
N SER A 22 10.11 -10.64 6.98
CA SER A 22 11.55 -10.78 6.70
C SER A 22 12.06 -12.21 6.94
N GLN A 23 11.64 -12.85 8.03
CA GLN A 23 11.97 -14.25 8.30
C GLN A 23 11.24 -15.21 7.35
N VAL A 24 9.98 -14.92 7.00
CA VAL A 24 9.23 -15.73 6.02
C VAL A 24 9.97 -15.76 4.69
N ARG A 25 10.42 -14.60 4.19
CA ARG A 25 11.22 -14.48 2.97
C ARG A 25 12.46 -15.36 3.04
N ASP A 26 13.23 -15.24 4.12
CA ASP A 26 14.52 -15.93 4.26
C ASP A 26 14.31 -17.45 4.35
N ILE A 27 13.27 -17.91 5.06
CA ILE A 27 12.91 -19.34 5.15
C ILE A 27 12.54 -19.89 3.77
N LEU A 28 11.70 -19.19 3.01
CA LEU A 28 11.26 -19.65 1.67
C LEU A 28 12.44 -19.73 0.69
N LEU A 29 13.37 -18.78 0.74
CA LEU A 29 14.60 -18.85 -0.06
C LEU A 29 15.49 -20.03 0.36
N CYS A 30 15.63 -20.29 1.66
CA CYS A 30 16.37 -21.45 2.16
C CYS A 30 15.72 -22.79 1.78
N GLU A 31 14.40 -22.84 1.67
CA GLU A 31 13.64 -24.02 1.21
C GLU A 31 13.75 -24.24 -0.32
N GLY A 32 14.36 -23.30 -1.05
CA GLY A 32 14.67 -23.44 -2.47
C GLY A 32 13.59 -22.90 -3.41
N TYR A 33 12.64 -22.11 -2.92
CA TYR A 33 11.65 -21.46 -3.78
C TYR A 33 12.30 -20.39 -4.70
N PRO A 34 11.79 -20.18 -5.92
CA PRO A 34 12.34 -19.20 -6.86
C PRO A 34 12.34 -17.77 -6.28
N GLN A 35 13.48 -17.09 -6.34
CA GLN A 35 13.67 -15.79 -5.73
C GLN A 35 12.69 -14.73 -6.26
N ASP A 36 12.43 -14.74 -7.56
CA ASP A 36 11.47 -13.85 -8.22
C ASP A 36 10.06 -14.01 -7.66
N GLN A 37 9.59 -15.25 -7.47
CA GLN A 37 8.28 -15.53 -6.90
C GLN A 37 8.21 -15.19 -5.41
N VAL A 38 9.27 -15.47 -4.64
CA VAL A 38 9.33 -15.14 -3.22
C VAL A 38 9.27 -13.62 -3.04
N VAL A 39 10.03 -12.86 -3.82
CA VAL A 39 10.01 -11.38 -3.77
C VAL A 39 8.62 -10.84 -4.12
N GLU A 40 8.02 -11.31 -5.22
CA GLU A 40 6.67 -10.89 -5.63
C GLU A 40 5.62 -11.16 -4.54
N LEU A 41 5.66 -12.35 -3.92
CA LEU A 41 4.74 -12.72 -2.84
C LEU A 41 4.93 -11.85 -1.58
N ILE A 42 6.17 -11.63 -1.17
CA ILE A 42 6.48 -10.85 0.03
C ILE A 42 6.09 -9.38 -0.17
N ASP A 43 6.40 -8.79 -1.33
CA ASP A 43 6.03 -7.42 -1.66
C ASP A 43 4.50 -7.24 -1.68
N ALA A 44 3.77 -8.17 -2.29
CA ALA A 44 2.31 -8.16 -2.31
C ALA A 44 1.72 -8.30 -0.89
N THR A 45 2.32 -9.15 -0.06
CA THR A 45 1.87 -9.34 1.33
C THR A 45 2.16 -8.12 2.19
N GLU A 46 3.33 -7.51 2.02
CA GLU A 46 3.70 -6.26 2.70
C GLU A 46 2.77 -5.12 2.29
N GLU A 47 2.37 -5.02 1.03
CA GLU A 47 1.38 -4.04 0.59
C GLU A 47 0.05 -4.22 1.34
N VAL A 48 -0.42 -5.46 1.46
CA VAL A 48 -1.66 -5.79 2.20
C VAL A 48 -1.55 -5.50 3.69
N LEU A 49 -0.45 -5.88 4.34
CA LEU A 49 -0.26 -5.64 5.77
C LEU A 49 -0.13 -4.14 6.08
N ASN A 50 0.50 -3.37 5.20
CA ASN A 50 0.55 -1.91 5.33
C ASN A 50 -0.82 -1.24 5.20
N TYR A 51 -1.82 -1.91 4.60
CA TYR A 51 -3.21 -1.45 4.60
C TYR A 51 -3.95 -1.74 5.92
N LEU A 52 -3.47 -2.67 6.75
CA LEU A 52 -4.10 -3.08 8.01
C LEU A 52 -3.57 -2.33 9.24
N VAL A 53 -2.41 -1.66 9.11
CA VAL A 53 -1.87 -0.81 10.18
C VAL A 53 -2.45 0.61 10.03
N PRO A 54 -3.17 1.14 11.05
CA PRO A 54 -3.63 2.52 10.99
C PRO A 54 -2.41 3.45 10.87
N PRO A 55 -2.45 4.42 9.96
CA PRO A 55 -1.28 5.23 9.66
C PRO A 55 -0.89 6.05 10.88
N GLU A 56 0.37 6.00 11.28
CA GLU A 56 0.91 7.00 12.19
C GLU A 56 0.99 8.35 11.47
N TYR A 57 0.20 9.31 11.96
CA TYR A 57 0.19 10.69 11.49
C TYR A 57 1.46 11.40 11.99
N ASP A 58 2.41 11.63 11.09
CA ASP A 58 3.49 12.59 11.32
C ASP A 58 3.15 13.93 10.63
N GLU A 59 3.83 15.01 11.00
CA GLU A 59 3.64 16.33 10.38
C GLU A 59 4.01 16.35 8.88
N ASN A 60 4.65 15.29 8.39
CA ASN A 60 5.12 15.13 7.02
C ASN A 60 4.12 14.38 6.13
N LYS A 61 2.96 14.00 6.67
CA LYS A 61 1.91 13.30 5.94
C LYS A 61 0.68 14.19 5.73
N ILE A 62 0.03 14.01 4.59
CA ILE A 62 -1.26 14.63 4.25
C ILE A 62 -2.30 13.53 4.18
N GLY A 63 -3.33 13.60 5.02
CA GLY A 63 -4.52 12.75 4.94
C GLY A 63 -5.55 13.37 4.00
N ILE A 64 -6.06 12.58 3.06
CA ILE A 64 -7.22 12.92 2.24
C ILE A 64 -8.39 12.09 2.73
N ASP A 65 -9.46 12.80 3.07
CA ASP A 65 -10.74 12.25 3.41
C ASP A 65 -11.67 12.38 2.19
N ILE A 66 -12.24 11.26 1.74
CA ILE A 66 -13.05 11.17 0.52
C ILE A 66 -14.50 10.97 0.90
N MET A 67 -15.33 11.96 0.57
CA MET A 67 -16.78 11.81 0.69
C MET A 67 -17.32 10.90 -0.41
N ARG A 68 -18.00 9.84 0.00
CA ARG A 68 -18.64 8.90 -0.93
C ARG A 68 -20.07 9.33 -1.26
N PRO A 69 -20.59 8.99 -2.45
CA PRO A 69 -21.98 9.25 -2.79
C PRO A 69 -22.93 8.63 -1.75
N GLY A 70 -23.80 9.46 -1.15
CA GLY A 70 -24.77 9.02 -0.14
C GLY A 70 -24.28 9.12 1.31
N GLU A 71 -23.01 9.45 1.56
CA GLU A 71 -22.56 9.83 2.91
C GLU A 71 -23.13 11.20 3.29
N LYS A 72 -23.71 11.29 4.49
CA LYS A 72 -24.15 12.56 5.08
C LYS A 72 -22.97 13.21 5.79
N THR A 73 -22.79 14.51 5.58
CA THR A 73 -21.74 15.30 6.22
C THR A 73 -21.99 15.49 7.72
N GLU A 74 -23.26 15.48 8.14
CA GLU A 74 -23.64 15.68 9.53
C GLU A 74 -23.29 14.44 10.39
N GLY A 75 -22.40 14.64 11.37
CA GLY A 75 -21.98 13.60 12.31
C GLY A 75 -20.92 12.63 11.79
N ARG A 76 -20.38 12.86 10.58
CA ARG A 76 -19.30 12.04 10.02
C ARG A 76 -18.02 12.27 10.82
N LYS A 77 -17.46 11.19 11.37
CA LYS A 77 -16.11 11.24 11.94
C LYS A 77 -15.11 11.47 10.79
N PRO A 78 -14.15 12.40 10.92
CA PRO A 78 -13.10 12.55 9.94
C PRO A 78 -12.41 11.21 9.69
N GLY A 79 -12.39 10.80 8.43
CA GLY A 79 -11.71 9.59 7.96
C GLY A 79 -10.43 9.97 7.24
N VAL A 80 -9.56 8.99 7.02
CA VAL A 80 -8.46 9.15 6.07
C VAL A 80 -8.52 7.97 5.14
N ASP A 81 -8.76 8.24 3.87
CA ASP A 81 -8.88 7.25 2.81
C ASP A 81 -7.58 7.15 2.00
N ILE A 82 -6.79 8.23 1.96
CA ILE A 82 -5.47 8.28 1.33
C ILE A 82 -4.51 9.04 2.23
N LEU A 83 -3.30 8.51 2.39
CA LEU A 83 -2.18 9.17 3.05
C LEU A 83 -1.11 9.50 2.00
N ILE A 84 -0.56 10.71 2.05
CA ILE A 84 0.49 11.18 1.13
C ILE A 84 1.69 11.63 1.95
N ASP A 85 2.86 11.07 1.67
CA ASP A 85 4.13 11.58 2.19
C ASP A 85 4.55 12.83 1.39
N LYS A 86 4.73 13.96 2.08
CA LYS A 86 5.08 15.26 1.47
C LYS A 86 6.45 15.25 0.79
N HIS A 87 7.40 14.46 1.29
CA HIS A 87 8.78 14.43 0.78
C HIS A 87 8.89 13.47 -0.41
N SER A 88 8.43 12.23 -0.22
CA SER A 88 8.56 11.20 -1.24
C SER A 88 7.47 11.25 -2.30
N GLY A 89 6.34 11.93 -2.03
CA GLY A 89 5.14 11.90 -2.85
C GLY A 89 4.52 10.49 -2.94
N LYS A 90 4.89 9.56 -2.03
CA LYS A 90 4.33 8.22 -1.97
C LYS A 90 2.89 8.30 -1.44
N LEU A 91 1.98 7.59 -2.09
CA LEU A 91 0.59 7.45 -1.66
C LEU A 91 0.39 6.08 -1.00
N SER A 92 -0.29 6.07 0.13
CA SER A 92 -0.82 4.86 0.79
C SER A 92 -2.35 4.97 0.84
N LEU A 93 -3.06 3.93 0.39
CA LEU A 93 -4.53 3.91 0.36
C LEU A 93 -5.07 3.28 1.63
N MET A 94 -5.77 4.01 2.48
CA MET A 94 -6.28 3.43 3.74
C MET A 94 -7.58 2.64 3.53
N THR A 95 -8.29 2.94 2.44
CA THR A 95 -9.55 2.25 2.11
C THR A 95 -9.58 1.77 0.66
N PRO A 96 -8.65 0.89 0.24
CA PRO A 96 -8.51 0.46 -1.17
C PRO A 96 -9.72 -0.31 -1.70
N GLN A 97 -10.60 -0.79 -0.83
CA GLN A 97 -11.85 -1.48 -1.19
C GLN A 97 -12.88 -0.55 -1.87
N TYR A 98 -12.74 0.77 -1.76
CA TYR A 98 -13.65 1.72 -2.41
C TYR A 98 -13.08 2.24 -3.74
N GLN A 99 -13.93 2.30 -4.75
CA GLN A 99 -13.54 2.77 -6.09
C GLN A 99 -13.14 4.25 -6.08
N GLU A 100 -13.77 5.06 -5.24
CA GLU A 100 -13.51 6.48 -5.07
C GLU A 100 -12.07 6.73 -4.61
N THR A 101 -11.56 5.89 -3.70
CA THR A 101 -10.17 5.95 -3.21
C THR A 101 -9.17 5.78 -4.35
N TRP A 102 -9.41 4.83 -5.27
CA TRP A 102 -8.57 4.65 -6.45
C TRP A 102 -8.65 5.81 -7.45
N LYS A 103 -9.86 6.34 -7.68
CA LYS A 103 -10.06 7.49 -8.59
C LYS A 103 -9.26 8.70 -8.10
N VAL A 104 -9.40 9.05 -6.82
CA VAL A 104 -8.68 10.18 -6.21
C VAL A 104 -7.18 9.93 -6.21
N ALA A 105 -6.72 8.73 -5.83
CA ALA A 105 -5.30 8.38 -5.84
C ALA A 105 -4.66 8.53 -7.23
N ASN A 106 -5.37 8.16 -8.29
CA ASN A 106 -4.87 8.30 -9.66
C ASN A 106 -4.74 9.77 -10.09
N GLU A 107 -5.70 10.62 -9.73
CA GLU A 107 -5.60 12.06 -10.00
C GLU A 107 -4.47 12.71 -9.22
N VAL A 108 -4.29 12.35 -7.94
CA VAL A 108 -3.16 12.82 -7.13
C VAL A 108 -1.83 12.37 -7.74
N ARG A 109 -1.69 11.10 -8.15
CA ARG A 109 -0.48 10.60 -8.83
C ARG A 109 -0.18 11.39 -10.11
N LYS A 110 -1.20 11.70 -10.92
CA LYS A 110 -1.05 12.52 -12.13
C LYS A 110 -0.56 13.93 -11.76
N ALA A 111 -1.14 14.55 -10.75
CA ALA A 111 -0.77 15.89 -10.29
C ALA A 111 0.70 15.93 -9.82
N ILE A 112 1.11 14.98 -8.98
CA ILE A 112 2.50 14.85 -8.49
C ILE A 112 3.47 14.65 -9.66
N ARG A 113 3.12 13.77 -10.61
CA ARG A 113 3.95 13.52 -11.80
C ARG A 113 4.10 14.79 -12.65
N HIS A 114 3.01 15.55 -12.83
CA HIS A 114 3.04 16.79 -13.59
C HIS A 114 3.92 17.85 -12.90
N GLN A 115 3.78 18.03 -11.58
CA GLN A 115 4.61 18.95 -10.80
C GLN A 115 6.11 18.63 -10.90
N ARG A 116 6.48 17.33 -10.89
CA ARG A 116 7.87 16.88 -11.09
C ARG A 116 8.38 17.13 -12.51
N SER A 117 7.53 17.02 -13.52
CA SER A 117 7.93 17.35 -14.89
C SER A 117 8.15 18.85 -15.08
N VAL A 118 7.28 19.70 -14.53
CA VAL A 118 7.42 21.16 -14.62
C VAL A 118 8.68 21.64 -13.91
N GLY A 119 9.02 21.08 -12.74
CA GLY A 119 10.26 21.42 -12.02
C GLY A 119 11.57 21.05 -12.76
N ARG A 120 11.52 20.13 -13.73
CA ARG A 120 12.68 19.77 -14.58
C ARG A 120 12.88 20.70 -15.78
N TYR A 121 11.87 21.48 -16.17
CA TYR A 121 11.99 22.40 -17.31
C TYR A 121 12.49 23.80 -16.93
N TYR A 122 12.56 24.11 -15.63
CA TYR A 122 13.00 25.41 -15.11
C TYR A 122 14.37 25.37 -14.42
N HIS A 123 15.17 24.31 -14.69
CA HIS A 123 16.53 24.18 -14.16
C HIS A 123 17.57 24.08 -15.28
#